data_AF-A0A7S2RV37-F1
#
_entry.id   AF-A0A7S2RV37-F1
#
_cell.length_a   1.000
_cell.length_b   1.000
_cell.length_c   1.000
_cell.angle_alpha   90.00
_cell.angle_beta   90.00
_cell.angle_gamma   90.00
#
_symmetry.space_group_name_H-M   'P 1'
#
loop_
_entity.id
_entity.type
_entity.pdbx_description
1 polymer ?
#
loop_
_entity_poly.entity_id
_entity_poly.type
_entity_poly.pdbx_seq_one_letter_code
_entity_poly.pdbx_strand_id
1 'polypeptide(L)'
;MRFLLVVSALLAATSSVDAFAPSQRVAFSSSTALQSAVAADAASIKARLDAQLEKMKAKDSASKALSKEDLKIVFEDEHIVIVDKPAGVLCVPGKEDNPSLSQAVFDAFGSESGRADKMVVHRLGMDTSGLVVFARTNAALSGMNTLFRTRKVIRKYEALVCGTVEADEGVVNKPLMRDYEFPPFMRVSTEEHQQALVGLDAAEVGKKMLELPKDSLTKYEVASREELSGNAVSRLSLTSISGRTHQLNVHCAAFGHPIVGDKVYGIDGEAAANGGLDDASMDENSNRATEQLQKDIAADVGDKPMCVHAKSLSFDHPITRETLTFESGAPF
;
A
#
# COMPACT_ATOMS: atom_id res chain seq x y z
N MET A 1 -14.84 -30.43 -25.14
CA MET A 1 -13.63 -29.66 -25.49
C MET A 1 -12.67 -29.75 -24.33
N ARG A 2 -11.53 -30.41 -24.52
CA ARG A 2 -10.43 -30.51 -23.54
C ARG A 2 -9.75 -29.15 -23.43
N PHE A 3 -9.72 -28.54 -22.26
CA PHE A 3 -8.79 -27.46 -21.96
C PHE A 3 -7.56 -28.05 -21.27
N LEU A 4 -6.40 -27.78 -21.85
CA LEU A 4 -5.09 -28.26 -21.44
C LEU A 4 -4.64 -27.42 -20.23
N LEU A 5 -4.55 -28.02 -19.05
CA LEU A 5 -3.95 -27.40 -17.87
C LEU A 5 -2.43 -27.60 -17.95
N VAL A 6 -1.68 -26.52 -18.17
CA VAL A 6 -0.22 -26.53 -18.04
C VAL A 6 0.09 -26.27 -16.57
N VAL A 7 0.26 -27.34 -15.80
CA VAL A 7 0.86 -27.31 -14.45
C VAL A 7 2.38 -27.27 -14.66
N SER A 8 2.97 -26.08 -14.65
CA SER A 8 4.43 -25.94 -14.62
C SER A 8 4.91 -26.12 -13.18
N ALA A 9 5.52 -27.25 -12.88
CA ALA A 9 6.31 -27.46 -11.67
C ALA A 9 7.60 -26.64 -11.78
N LEU A 10 7.61 -25.43 -11.22
CA LEU A 10 8.84 -24.65 -11.07
C LEU A 10 9.54 -25.11 -9.78
N LEU A 11 10.81 -25.50 -9.89
CA LEU A 11 11.67 -25.75 -8.73
C LEU A 11 11.68 -24.52 -7.82
N ALA A 12 11.23 -24.70 -6.58
CA ALA A 12 11.31 -23.68 -5.54
C ALA A 12 12.78 -23.43 -5.19
N ALA A 13 13.34 -22.32 -5.69
CA ALA A 13 14.52 -21.73 -5.09
C ALA A 13 14.10 -21.13 -3.75
N THR A 14 14.40 -21.82 -2.65
CA THR A 14 14.20 -21.31 -1.30
C THR A 14 15.22 -20.20 -1.05
N SER A 15 14.87 -18.95 -1.37
CA SER A 15 15.58 -17.80 -0.81
C SER A 15 15.12 -17.63 0.63
N SER A 16 16.02 -17.92 1.57
CA SER A 16 15.82 -17.67 2.99
C SER A 16 15.55 -16.18 3.19
N VAL A 17 14.33 -15.85 3.63
CA VAL A 17 14.01 -14.50 4.07
C VAL A 17 14.71 -14.31 5.41
N ASP A 18 15.84 -13.60 5.42
CA ASP A 18 16.51 -13.22 6.66
C ASP A 18 15.51 -12.53 7.59
N ALA A 19 15.52 -12.95 8.85
CA ALA A 19 14.61 -12.49 9.87
C ALA A 19 14.70 -10.96 10.00
N PHE A 20 13.57 -10.28 9.85
CA PHE A 20 13.45 -8.85 10.10
C PHE A 20 13.76 -8.55 11.57
N ALA A 21 14.98 -8.10 11.85
CA ALA A 21 15.37 -7.62 13.16
C ALA A 21 14.76 -6.22 13.36
N PRO A 22 14.02 -5.96 14.46
CA PRO A 22 13.55 -4.62 14.77
C PRO A 22 14.74 -3.68 14.96
N SER A 23 14.64 -2.48 14.39
CA SER A 23 15.59 -1.38 14.58
C SER A 23 15.85 -1.18 16.09
N GLN A 24 17.11 -1.04 16.50
CA GLN A 24 17.44 -0.74 17.89
C GLN A 24 16.78 0.58 18.31
N ARG A 25 16.04 0.52 19.42
CA ARG A 25 15.35 1.68 20.00
C ARG A 25 16.40 2.64 20.54
N VAL A 26 16.47 3.85 19.97
CA VAL A 26 17.26 4.93 20.55
C VAL A 26 16.48 5.48 21.75
N ALA A 27 17.09 5.42 22.93
CA ALA A 27 16.56 6.06 24.12
C ALA A 27 16.74 7.58 23.99
N PHE A 28 15.68 8.35 24.22
CA PHE A 28 15.73 9.81 24.24
C PHE A 28 16.71 10.29 25.31
N SER A 29 17.83 10.87 24.88
CA SER A 29 18.69 11.71 25.71
C SER A 29 18.30 13.16 25.44
N SER A 30 17.83 13.85 26.48
CA SER A 30 17.47 15.27 26.41
C SER A 30 18.73 16.12 26.20
N SER A 31 19.02 16.53 24.98
CA SER A 31 19.93 17.67 24.73
C SER A 31 19.20 18.76 23.97
N THR A 32 18.98 19.87 24.67
CA THR A 32 18.47 21.14 24.17
C THR A 32 19.39 21.73 23.10
N ALA A 33 19.00 21.59 21.84
CA ALA A 33 19.41 22.48 20.76
C ALA A 33 18.15 22.85 19.97
N LEU A 34 17.55 23.99 20.36
CA LEU A 34 16.42 24.63 19.70
C LEU A 34 16.88 25.21 18.35
N GLN A 35 16.46 24.57 17.26
CA GLN A 35 16.14 25.24 16.01
C GLN A 35 14.73 24.82 15.60
N SER A 36 14.01 25.76 15.01
CA SER A 36 12.55 25.87 14.93
C SER A 36 11.83 24.67 14.32
N ALA A 37 11.41 23.71 15.16
CA ALA A 37 10.34 22.79 14.80
C ALA A 37 9.00 23.53 14.95
N VAL A 38 8.23 23.64 13.87
CA VAL A 38 6.85 24.15 13.94
C VAL A 38 6.05 23.12 14.74
N ALA A 39 5.80 23.41 16.03
CA ALA A 39 4.96 22.56 16.85
C ALA A 39 3.59 22.39 16.18
N ALA A 40 3.13 21.15 16.06
CA ALA A 40 1.85 20.91 15.41
C ALA A 40 0.72 21.38 16.34
N ASP A 41 -0.24 22.12 15.79
CA ASP A 41 -1.39 22.63 16.54
C ASP A 41 -2.58 21.65 16.45
N ALA A 42 -3.16 21.26 17.59
CA ALA A 42 -4.22 20.26 17.66
C ALA A 42 -5.48 20.67 16.89
N ALA A 43 -5.87 21.95 16.98
CA ALA A 43 -7.04 22.48 16.28
C ALA A 43 -6.83 22.46 14.76
N SER A 44 -5.64 22.84 14.30
CA SER A 44 -5.25 22.77 12.89
C SER A 44 -5.28 21.34 12.35
N ILE A 45 -4.67 20.38 13.07
CA ILE A 45 -4.69 18.96 12.67
C ILE A 45 -6.13 18.46 12.52
N LYS A 46 -6.98 18.74 13.52
CA LYS A 46 -8.38 18.30 13.51
C LYS A 46 -9.16 18.91 12.35
N ALA A 47 -9.01 20.22 12.11
CA ALA A 47 -9.68 20.91 11.01
C ALA A 47 -9.27 20.33 9.64
N ARG A 48 -7.97 20.05 9.45
CA ARG A 48 -7.46 19.39 8.22
C ARG A 48 -8.04 17.99 8.07
N LEU A 49 -8.09 17.21 9.15
CA LEU A 49 -8.65 15.86 9.14
C LEU A 49 -10.12 15.87 8.75
N ASP A 50 -10.92 16.74 9.36
CA ASP A 50 -12.35 16.85 9.07
C ASP A 50 -12.59 17.24 7.61
N ALA A 51 -11.85 18.23 7.09
CA ALA A 51 -11.91 18.63 5.69
C ALA A 51 -11.53 17.48 4.73
N GLN A 52 -10.50 16.70 5.07
CA GLN A 52 -10.06 15.58 4.24
C GLN A 52 -11.02 14.39 4.29
N LEU A 53 -11.64 14.13 5.44
CA LEU A 53 -12.66 13.09 5.56
C LEU A 53 -13.87 13.36 4.64
N GLU A 54 -14.28 14.62 4.47
CA GLU A 54 -15.35 14.96 3.51
C GLU A 54 -14.93 14.71 2.05
N LYS A 55 -13.69 15.06 1.67
CA LYS A 55 -13.16 14.74 0.33
C LYS A 55 -13.11 13.23 0.09
N MET A 56 -12.65 12.47 1.08
CA MET A 56 -12.57 11.02 0.98
C MET A 56 -13.95 10.37 0.83
N LYS A 57 -14.99 10.86 1.51
CA LYS A 57 -16.37 10.39 1.30
C LYS A 57 -16.82 10.56 -0.15
N ALA A 58 -16.54 11.74 -0.74
CA ALA A 58 -16.84 12.00 -2.14
C ALA A 58 -16.03 11.11 -3.11
N LYS A 59 -14.81 10.72 -2.74
CA LYS A 59 -14.01 9.75 -3.53
C LYS A 59 -14.57 8.32 -3.39
N ASP A 60 -14.89 7.89 -2.18
CA ASP A 60 -15.43 6.57 -1.91
C ASP A 60 -16.78 6.35 -2.63
N SER A 61 -17.59 7.40 -2.81
CA SER A 61 -18.86 7.33 -3.57
C SER A 61 -18.66 7.09 -5.07
N ALA A 62 -17.46 7.33 -5.60
CA ALA A 62 -17.08 6.97 -6.96
C ALA A 62 -16.61 5.51 -7.12
N SER A 63 -16.60 4.71 -6.05
CA SER A 63 -16.27 3.28 -6.12
C SER A 63 -17.18 2.55 -7.10
N LYS A 64 -16.58 1.86 -8.07
CA LYS A 64 -17.34 1.10 -9.07
C LYS A 64 -18.01 -0.11 -8.42
N ALA A 65 -19.31 -0.28 -8.66
CA ALA A 65 -20.04 -1.48 -8.30
C ALA A 65 -19.59 -2.68 -9.16
N LEU A 66 -19.42 -3.84 -8.53
CA LEU A 66 -19.11 -5.10 -9.19
C LEU A 66 -20.25 -6.07 -8.94
N SER A 67 -20.74 -6.73 -10.00
CA SER A 67 -21.59 -7.89 -9.88
C SER A 67 -20.76 -9.17 -9.77
N LYS A 68 -21.42 -10.32 -9.61
CA LYS A 68 -20.76 -11.63 -9.59
C LYS A 68 -20.01 -11.91 -10.90
N GLU A 69 -20.55 -11.47 -12.03
CA GLU A 69 -20.00 -11.67 -13.37
C GLU A 69 -18.75 -10.80 -13.62
N ASP A 70 -18.61 -9.68 -12.91
CA ASP A 70 -17.43 -8.82 -13.00
C ASP A 70 -16.23 -9.37 -12.21
N LEU A 71 -16.43 -10.34 -11.31
CA LEU A 71 -15.37 -10.88 -10.46
C LEU A 71 -14.43 -11.77 -11.27
N LYS A 72 -13.17 -11.32 -11.40
CA LYS A 72 -12.09 -12.14 -11.95
C LYS A 72 -11.55 -13.08 -10.88
N ILE A 73 -12.14 -14.26 -10.77
CA ILE A 73 -11.72 -15.31 -9.83
C ILE A 73 -10.45 -15.98 -10.33
N VAL A 74 -9.42 -15.96 -9.50
CA VAL A 74 -8.11 -16.61 -9.76
C VAL A 74 -8.07 -17.99 -9.12
N PHE A 75 -8.68 -18.14 -7.95
CA PHE A 75 -8.75 -19.41 -7.23
C PHE A 75 -9.99 -19.44 -6.32
N GLU A 76 -10.58 -20.62 -6.17
CA GLU A 76 -11.66 -20.88 -5.23
C GLU A 76 -11.53 -22.32 -4.72
N ASP A 77 -11.69 -22.48 -3.41
CA ASP A 77 -12.03 -23.76 -2.79
C ASP A 77 -13.10 -23.58 -1.69
N GLU A 78 -13.26 -24.59 -0.84
CA GLU A 78 -14.20 -24.55 0.29
C GLU A 78 -13.87 -23.45 1.31
N HIS A 79 -12.61 -23.05 1.41
CA HIS A 79 -12.07 -22.28 2.53
C HIS A 79 -11.71 -20.84 2.15
N ILE A 80 -11.21 -20.61 0.93
CA ILE A 80 -10.74 -19.31 0.45
C ILE A 80 -11.17 -19.03 -0.99
N VAL A 81 -11.21 -17.74 -1.33
CA VAL A 81 -11.39 -17.23 -2.69
C VAL A 81 -10.31 -16.19 -2.94
N ILE A 82 -9.71 -16.21 -4.13
CA ILE A 82 -8.75 -15.21 -4.59
C ILE A 82 -9.32 -14.52 -5.81
N VAL A 83 -9.38 -13.20 -5.73
CA VAL A 83 -9.92 -12.35 -6.79
C VAL A 83 -8.85 -11.38 -7.25
N ASP A 84 -8.77 -11.17 -8.55
CA ASP A 84 -7.98 -10.09 -9.14
C ASP A 84 -8.84 -8.81 -9.20
N LYS A 85 -8.60 -7.89 -8.26
CA LYS A 85 -9.37 -6.66 -8.11
C LYS A 85 -8.97 -5.64 -9.19
N PRO A 86 -9.91 -5.05 -9.94
CA PRO A 86 -9.61 -3.91 -10.80
C PRO A 86 -9.30 -2.64 -9.98
N ALA A 87 -8.60 -1.67 -10.57
CA ALA A 87 -8.44 -0.35 -9.97
C ALA A 87 -9.79 0.41 -9.93
N GLY A 88 -9.94 1.37 -9.02
CA GLY A 88 -11.17 2.16 -8.85
C GLY A 88 -12.29 1.47 -8.08
N VAL A 89 -11.99 0.35 -7.42
CA VAL A 89 -12.96 -0.41 -6.59
C VAL A 89 -12.47 -0.47 -5.16
N LEU A 90 -13.31 -0.09 -4.20
CA LEU A 90 -13.03 -0.26 -2.79
C LEU A 90 -12.92 -1.75 -2.43
N CYS A 91 -11.90 -2.11 -1.62
CA CYS A 91 -11.77 -3.49 -1.14
C CYS A 91 -12.83 -3.84 -0.09
N VAL A 92 -13.20 -2.85 0.74
CA VAL A 92 -14.22 -2.93 1.80
C VAL A 92 -15.08 -1.67 1.74
N PRO A 93 -16.35 -1.69 2.19
CA PRO A 93 -17.21 -0.51 2.13
C PRO A 93 -16.61 0.68 2.88
N GLY A 94 -16.90 1.88 2.38
CA GLY A 94 -16.66 3.13 3.08
C GLY A 94 -17.62 3.32 4.26
N LYS A 95 -17.66 4.54 4.83
CA LYS A 95 -18.60 4.85 5.92
C LYS A 95 -20.07 4.88 5.46
N GLU A 96 -20.32 5.06 4.17
CA GLU A 96 -21.66 5.21 3.58
C GLU A 96 -22.10 3.94 2.84
N ASP A 97 -21.55 2.78 3.23
CA ASP A 97 -21.86 1.46 2.66
C ASP A 97 -21.69 1.39 1.13
N ASN A 98 -20.63 2.04 0.65
CA ASN A 98 -20.30 2.16 -0.76
C ASN A 98 -20.03 0.77 -1.39
N PRO A 99 -20.29 0.60 -2.71
CA PRO A 99 -19.99 -0.64 -3.41
C PRO A 99 -18.52 -1.06 -3.22
N SER A 100 -18.30 -2.34 -2.93
CA SER A 100 -16.98 -2.87 -2.61
C SER A 100 -16.79 -4.30 -3.08
N LEU A 101 -15.53 -4.68 -3.27
CA LEU A 101 -15.12 -6.04 -3.62
C LEU A 101 -15.61 -7.06 -2.57
N SER A 102 -15.46 -6.77 -1.28
CA SER A 102 -15.86 -7.70 -0.23
C SER A 102 -17.37 -8.02 -0.27
N GLN A 103 -18.20 -7.04 -0.63
CA GLN A 103 -19.63 -7.27 -0.76
C GLN A 103 -19.95 -8.13 -1.99
N ALA A 104 -19.37 -7.81 -3.15
CA ALA A 104 -19.56 -8.61 -4.35
C ALA A 104 -19.09 -10.07 -4.17
N VAL A 105 -17.96 -10.29 -3.49
CA VAL A 105 -17.47 -11.64 -3.15
C VAL A 105 -18.41 -12.34 -2.17
N PHE A 106 -18.91 -11.64 -1.15
CA PHE A 106 -19.87 -12.21 -0.21
C PHE A 106 -21.17 -12.63 -0.91
N ASP A 107 -21.71 -11.78 -1.78
CA ASP A 107 -22.93 -12.08 -2.54
C ASP A 107 -22.72 -13.29 -3.49
N ALA A 108 -21.52 -13.46 -4.02
CA ALA A 108 -21.19 -14.52 -4.96
C ALA A 108 -20.92 -15.89 -4.31
N PHE A 109 -20.27 -15.91 -3.13
CA PHE A 109 -19.71 -17.11 -2.50
C PHE A 109 -20.20 -17.41 -1.08
N GLY A 110 -20.83 -16.43 -0.42
CA GLY A 110 -21.22 -16.50 0.97
C GLY A 110 -20.04 -16.55 1.95
N SER A 111 -20.37 -16.54 3.24
CA SER A 111 -19.43 -16.72 4.36
C SER A 111 -20.07 -17.58 5.44
N GLU A 112 -19.29 -18.46 6.08
CA GLU A 112 -19.72 -19.25 7.23
C GLU A 112 -20.27 -18.37 8.36
N SER A 113 -19.74 -17.16 8.53
CA SER A 113 -20.21 -16.24 9.56
C SER A 113 -21.43 -15.41 9.16
N GLY A 114 -21.91 -15.55 7.92
CA GLY A 114 -22.99 -14.73 7.35
C GLY A 114 -22.66 -13.23 7.22
N ARG A 115 -21.37 -12.85 7.21
CA ARG A 115 -20.92 -11.45 7.19
C ARG A 115 -19.76 -11.23 6.22
N ALA A 116 -19.89 -10.21 5.35
CA ALA A 116 -18.86 -9.84 4.38
C ALA A 116 -17.54 -9.37 5.04
N ASP A 117 -17.62 -8.57 6.11
CA ASP A 117 -16.43 -8.05 6.81
C ASP A 117 -15.61 -9.16 7.48
N LYS A 118 -16.23 -10.31 7.76
CA LYS A 118 -15.59 -11.51 8.31
C LYS A 118 -14.97 -12.42 7.25
N MET A 119 -14.93 -11.98 5.99
CA MET A 119 -14.14 -12.65 4.95
C MET A 119 -12.79 -11.98 4.71
N VAL A 120 -12.63 -10.73 5.17
CA VAL A 120 -11.50 -9.87 4.80
C VAL A 120 -10.28 -10.20 5.66
N VAL A 121 -9.21 -10.67 5.02
CA VAL A 121 -7.92 -10.98 5.68
C VAL A 121 -6.83 -9.95 5.38
N HIS A 122 -6.94 -9.26 4.24
CA HIS A 122 -6.13 -8.09 3.89
C HIS A 122 -6.90 -7.20 2.91
N ARG A 123 -6.36 -6.03 2.60
CA ARG A 123 -6.97 -5.07 1.66
C ARG A 123 -5.94 -4.43 0.75
N LEU A 124 -6.42 -4.00 -0.41
CA LEU A 124 -5.72 -3.07 -1.30
C LEU A 124 -6.39 -1.68 -1.22
N GLY A 125 -5.66 -0.64 -1.66
CA GLY A 125 -6.25 0.68 -1.88
C GLY A 125 -7.29 0.64 -3.01
N MET A 126 -8.15 1.65 -3.08
CA MET A 126 -9.16 1.76 -4.14
C MET A 126 -8.50 1.73 -5.53
N ASP A 127 -7.46 2.54 -5.71
CA ASP A 127 -6.75 2.71 -6.99
C ASP A 127 -5.69 1.62 -7.23
N THR A 128 -5.38 0.79 -6.24
CA THR A 128 -4.49 -0.37 -6.40
C THR A 128 -5.27 -1.55 -6.98
N SER A 129 -4.75 -2.15 -8.05
CA SER A 129 -5.30 -3.38 -8.65
C SER A 129 -4.58 -4.63 -8.15
N GLY A 130 -5.10 -5.82 -8.45
CA GLY A 130 -4.40 -7.10 -8.24
C GLY A 130 -5.04 -8.01 -7.19
N LEU A 131 -4.27 -9.03 -6.81
CA LEU A 131 -4.74 -10.17 -6.02
C LEU A 131 -5.20 -9.79 -4.61
N VAL A 132 -6.40 -10.24 -4.25
CA VAL A 132 -6.98 -10.16 -2.90
C VAL A 132 -7.54 -11.51 -2.49
N VAL A 133 -7.19 -11.96 -1.28
CA VAL A 133 -7.72 -13.19 -0.68
C VAL A 133 -8.85 -12.87 0.27
N PHE A 134 -9.91 -13.68 0.18
CA PHE A 134 -11.03 -13.73 1.10
C PHE A 134 -11.13 -15.11 1.73
N ALA A 135 -11.40 -15.16 3.03
CA ALA A 135 -11.70 -16.40 3.73
C ALA A 135 -13.21 -16.63 3.75
N ARG A 136 -13.65 -17.84 3.35
CA ARG A 136 -15.05 -18.26 3.40
C ARG A 136 -15.45 -18.88 4.73
N THR A 137 -14.48 -19.49 5.42
CA THR A 137 -14.68 -20.18 6.70
C THR A 137 -14.00 -19.44 7.85
N ASN A 138 -14.53 -19.59 9.06
CA ASN A 138 -13.95 -19.00 10.28
C ASN A 138 -12.54 -19.53 10.56
N ALA A 139 -12.31 -20.81 10.28
CA ALA A 139 -11.01 -21.45 10.40
C ALA A 139 -9.99 -20.84 9.43
N ALA A 140 -10.38 -20.65 8.16
CA ALA A 140 -9.52 -20.01 7.16
C ALA A 140 -9.24 -18.54 7.51
N LEU A 141 -10.23 -17.79 7.99
CA LEU A 141 -10.07 -16.41 8.43
C LEU A 141 -9.01 -16.30 9.53
N SER A 142 -9.09 -17.15 10.55
CA SER A 142 -8.13 -17.20 11.66
C SER A 142 -6.72 -17.61 11.18
N GLY A 143 -6.64 -18.62 10.32
CA GLY A 143 -5.40 -19.10 9.72
C GLY A 143 -4.71 -18.01 8.89
N MET A 144 -5.43 -17.39 7.96
CA MET A 144 -4.93 -16.31 7.13
C MET A 144 -4.51 -15.08 7.95
N ASN A 145 -5.32 -14.65 8.92
CA ASN A 145 -4.95 -13.55 9.82
C ASN A 145 -3.65 -13.86 10.58
N THR A 146 -3.43 -15.12 10.95
CA THR A 146 -2.18 -15.55 11.56
C THR A 146 -1.02 -15.46 10.57
N LEU A 147 -1.17 -15.96 9.35
CA LEU A 147 -0.12 -15.88 8.32
C LEU A 147 0.28 -14.44 8.02
N PHE A 148 -0.68 -13.51 7.87
CA PHE A 148 -0.40 -12.09 7.68
C PHE A 148 0.33 -11.49 8.90
N ARG A 149 -0.16 -11.77 10.12
CA ARG A 149 0.44 -11.27 11.36
C ARG A 149 1.88 -11.77 11.56
N THR A 150 2.15 -13.02 11.21
CA THR A 150 3.47 -13.65 11.32
C THR A 150 4.33 -13.48 10.06
N ARG A 151 3.90 -12.65 9.10
CA ARG A 151 4.61 -12.37 7.84
C ARG A 151 4.97 -13.62 7.02
N LYS A 152 4.13 -14.65 7.06
CA LYS A 152 4.26 -15.89 6.26
C LYS A 152 3.55 -15.79 4.89
N VAL A 153 3.08 -14.60 4.55
CA VAL A 153 2.51 -14.29 3.24
C VAL A 153 3.52 -13.43 2.50
N ILE A 154 4.02 -13.93 1.37
CA ILE A 154 4.88 -13.19 0.46
C ILE A 154 3.98 -12.43 -0.50
N ARG A 155 4.17 -11.10 -0.57
CA ARG A 155 3.40 -10.20 -1.44
C ARG A 155 4.37 -9.49 -2.37
N LYS A 156 4.23 -9.73 -3.67
CA LYS A 156 4.96 -8.96 -4.69
C LYS A 156 3.99 -8.09 -5.46
N TYR A 157 4.43 -6.87 -5.72
CA TYR A 157 3.70 -5.89 -6.50
C TYR A 157 4.53 -5.51 -7.72
N GLU A 158 3.85 -5.10 -8.77
CA GLU A 158 4.46 -4.41 -9.88
C GLU A 158 4.04 -2.94 -9.81
N ALA A 159 4.98 -2.03 -10.03
CA ALA A 159 4.70 -0.60 -10.06
C ALA A 159 5.49 0.07 -11.18
N LEU A 160 4.86 1.03 -11.86
CA LEU A 160 5.56 1.96 -12.73
C LEU A 160 5.83 3.24 -11.92
N VAL A 161 7.09 3.66 -11.84
CA VAL A 161 7.50 4.85 -11.08
C VAL A 161 8.11 5.91 -11.98
N CYS A 162 7.96 7.17 -11.59
CA CYS A 162 8.55 8.30 -12.32
C CYS A 162 10.08 8.24 -12.29
N GLY A 163 10.75 8.55 -13.40
CA GLY A 163 12.21 8.62 -13.50
C GLY A 163 12.92 7.27 -13.71
N THR A 164 14.24 7.35 -13.88
CA THR A 164 15.12 6.19 -14.07
C THR A 164 15.73 5.78 -12.73
N VAL A 165 15.33 4.64 -12.19
CA VAL A 165 15.96 4.07 -10.99
C VAL A 165 17.29 3.43 -11.41
N GLU A 166 18.42 4.03 -11.03
CA GLU A 166 19.76 3.56 -11.46
C GLU A 166 20.16 2.23 -10.82
N ALA A 167 19.86 2.04 -9.53
CA ALA A 167 20.17 0.79 -8.85
C ALA A 167 19.22 -0.33 -9.29
N ASP A 168 19.75 -1.47 -9.74
CA ASP A 168 18.94 -2.61 -10.21
C ASP A 168 18.10 -3.25 -9.10
N GLU A 169 18.51 -3.10 -7.84
CA GLU A 169 17.75 -3.56 -6.68
C GLU A 169 18.04 -2.68 -5.46
N GLY A 170 17.21 -2.79 -4.43
CA GLY A 170 17.45 -2.10 -3.18
C GLY A 170 16.36 -2.28 -2.13
N VAL A 171 16.49 -1.53 -1.06
CA VAL A 171 15.65 -1.66 0.13
C VAL A 171 15.24 -0.27 0.63
N VAL A 172 13.94 -0.07 0.79
CA VAL A 172 13.38 1.09 1.49
C VAL A 172 12.90 0.65 2.87
N ASN A 173 13.71 0.96 3.89
CA ASN A 173 13.45 0.68 5.30
C ASN A 173 13.22 2.00 6.06
N LYS A 174 12.03 2.58 5.90
CA LYS A 174 11.66 3.85 6.55
C LYS A 174 10.39 3.63 7.37
N PRO A 175 10.36 3.91 8.69
CA PRO A 175 9.18 3.73 9.50
C PRO A 175 8.07 4.70 9.09
N LEU A 176 6.83 4.25 9.15
CA LEU A 176 5.66 5.06 8.77
C LEU A 176 4.82 5.46 9.97
N MET A 177 4.31 6.68 9.94
CA MET A 177 3.37 7.25 10.92
C MET A 177 2.22 7.98 10.21
N ARG A 178 1.19 8.40 10.96
CA ARG A 178 0.14 9.27 10.41
C ARG A 178 0.72 10.63 10.08
N ASP A 179 0.28 11.19 8.97
CA ASP A 179 0.61 12.56 8.59
C ASP A 179 -0.32 13.53 9.32
N TYR A 180 0.25 14.40 10.15
CA TYR A 180 -0.49 15.42 10.90
C TYR A 180 -0.65 16.72 10.10
N GLU A 181 0.14 16.90 9.03
CA GLU A 181 0.01 18.00 8.08
C GLU A 181 -1.05 17.69 7.03
N PHE A 182 -1.10 16.43 6.59
CA PHE A 182 -2.06 15.92 5.61
C PHE A 182 -2.85 14.70 6.14
N PRO A 183 -3.59 14.82 7.26
CA PRO A 183 -4.37 13.71 7.80
C PRO A 183 -5.56 13.37 6.89
N PRO A 184 -5.96 12.08 6.75
CA PRO A 184 -5.51 10.91 7.49
C PRO A 184 -4.40 10.13 6.77
N PHE A 185 -3.63 10.76 5.87
CA PHE A 185 -2.58 10.07 5.11
C PHE A 185 -1.40 9.63 6.00
N MET A 186 -0.35 9.16 5.35
CA MET A 186 0.80 8.50 5.98
C MET A 186 2.07 9.20 5.53
N ARG A 187 3.06 9.28 6.40
CA ARG A 187 4.40 9.82 6.08
C ARG A 187 5.51 8.97 6.65
N VAL A 188 6.71 9.19 6.14
CA VAL A 188 7.94 8.74 6.79
C VAL A 188 8.10 9.48 8.12
N SER A 189 8.38 8.71 9.16
CA SER A 189 8.66 9.27 10.47
C SER A 189 10.12 9.71 10.58
N THR A 190 10.33 10.95 11.01
CA THR A 190 11.61 11.52 11.40
C THR A 190 11.56 11.87 12.90
N GLU A 191 12.71 12.22 13.49
CA GLU A 191 12.74 12.70 14.88
C GLU A 191 11.94 14.00 15.04
N GLU A 192 12.07 14.93 14.10
CA GLU A 192 11.31 16.18 14.09
C GLU A 192 9.80 15.94 14.05
N HIS A 193 9.32 15.03 13.19
CA HIS A 193 7.90 14.70 13.10
C HIS A 193 7.35 14.04 14.37
N GLN A 194 8.17 13.22 15.05
CA GLN A 194 7.78 12.64 16.33
C GLN A 194 7.70 13.72 17.42
N GLN A 195 8.68 14.62 17.46
CA GLN A 195 8.73 15.72 18.42
C GLN A 195 7.55 16.69 18.23
N ALA A 196 7.12 16.92 16.98
CA ALA A 196 5.97 17.78 16.66
C ALA A 196 4.64 17.31 17.27
N LEU A 197 4.53 16.02 17.63
CA LEU A 197 3.33 15.44 18.26
C LEU A 197 3.40 15.34 19.79
N VAL A 198 4.56 15.65 20.39
CA VAL A 198 4.75 15.55 21.83
C VAL A 198 3.87 16.58 22.54
N GLY A 199 3.09 16.13 23.52
CA GLY A 199 2.24 16.98 24.34
C GLY A 199 0.83 17.21 23.78
N LEU A 200 0.50 16.67 22.61
CA LEU A 200 -0.86 16.71 22.08
C LEU A 200 -1.78 15.73 22.80
N ASP A 201 -3.05 16.10 22.98
CA ASP A 201 -4.07 15.25 23.59
C ASP A 201 -4.75 14.36 22.53
N ALA A 202 -4.81 13.05 22.82
CA ALA A 202 -5.52 12.07 22.00
C ALA A 202 -7.03 12.38 21.87
N ALA A 203 -7.63 13.09 22.82
CA ALA A 203 -9.01 13.55 22.74
C ALA A 203 -9.21 14.64 21.69
N GLU A 204 -8.17 15.43 21.38
CA GLU A 204 -8.23 16.53 20.43
C GLU A 204 -7.91 16.07 19.01
N VAL A 205 -6.80 15.34 18.84
CA VAL A 205 -6.29 14.93 17.51
C VAL A 205 -6.65 13.50 17.13
N GLY A 206 -7.22 12.73 18.07
CA GLY A 206 -7.59 11.34 17.88
C GLY A 206 -6.43 10.37 18.13
N LYS A 207 -6.74 9.25 18.81
CA LYS A 207 -5.76 8.20 19.18
C LYS A 207 -4.89 7.70 18.03
N LYS A 208 -5.45 7.59 16.81
CA LYS A 208 -4.71 7.11 15.63
C LYS A 208 -3.58 8.06 15.22
N MET A 209 -3.73 9.36 15.47
CA MET A 209 -2.72 10.37 15.12
C MET A 209 -1.47 10.22 15.97
N LEU A 210 -1.65 9.87 17.25
CA LEU A 210 -0.58 9.70 18.23
C LEU A 210 -0.06 8.25 18.32
N GLU A 211 -0.42 7.39 17.37
CA GLU A 211 0.19 6.06 17.30
C GLU A 211 1.67 6.18 16.98
N LEU A 212 2.50 5.42 17.71
CA LEU A 212 3.92 5.36 17.45
C LEU A 212 4.21 4.94 16.00
N PRO A 213 5.30 5.45 15.39
CA PRO A 213 5.76 5.01 14.09
C PRO A 213 5.92 3.50 14.05
N LYS A 214 5.54 2.91 12.92
CA LYS A 214 5.60 1.47 12.73
C LYS A 214 6.66 1.15 11.69
N ASP A 215 7.53 0.21 12.04
CA ASP A 215 8.52 -0.32 11.12
C ASP A 215 7.86 -0.79 9.82
N SER A 216 8.50 -0.42 8.71
CA SER A 216 8.08 -0.75 7.35
C SER A 216 9.27 -0.99 6.45
N LEU A 217 9.18 -2.08 5.70
CA LEU A 217 10.23 -2.57 4.84
C LEU A 217 9.65 -2.99 3.49
N THR A 218 10.20 -2.42 2.44
CA THR A 218 9.93 -2.77 1.05
C THR A 218 11.26 -3.08 0.36
N LYS A 219 11.38 -4.23 -0.27
CA LYS A 219 12.48 -4.52 -1.22
C LYS A 219 12.02 -4.20 -2.63
N TYR A 220 12.90 -3.70 -3.48
CA TYR A 220 12.59 -3.47 -4.89
C TYR A 220 13.66 -4.08 -5.79
N GLU A 221 13.24 -4.49 -6.98
CA GLU A 221 14.06 -4.91 -8.10
C GLU A 221 13.55 -4.17 -9.35
N VAL A 222 14.44 -3.61 -10.16
CA VAL A 222 14.11 -2.93 -11.42
C VAL A 222 13.90 -3.99 -12.49
N ALA A 223 12.66 -4.15 -12.93
CA ALA A 223 12.30 -5.07 -14.00
C ALA A 223 12.62 -4.51 -15.39
N SER A 224 12.37 -3.21 -15.59
CA SER A 224 12.72 -2.48 -16.81
C SER A 224 12.88 -0.99 -16.53
N ARG A 225 13.67 -0.32 -17.37
CA ARG A 225 13.75 1.14 -17.49
C ARG A 225 13.15 1.47 -18.85
N GLU A 226 12.08 2.25 -18.86
CA GLU A 226 11.24 2.47 -20.03
C GLU A 226 10.87 3.95 -20.17
N GLU A 227 10.17 4.30 -21.25
CA GLU A 227 9.68 5.64 -21.49
C GLU A 227 8.15 5.63 -21.58
N LEU A 228 7.52 6.62 -20.95
CA LEU A 228 6.10 6.90 -21.06
C LEU A 228 5.94 8.26 -21.74
N SER A 229 5.46 8.27 -22.98
CA SER A 229 5.33 9.50 -23.78
C SER A 229 6.67 10.28 -23.93
N GLY A 230 7.80 9.56 -23.95
CA GLY A 230 9.14 10.16 -24.01
C GLY A 230 9.72 10.59 -22.66
N ASN A 231 8.95 10.43 -21.57
CA ASN A 231 9.41 10.68 -20.20
C ASN A 231 9.95 9.40 -19.56
N ALA A 232 11.11 9.48 -18.93
CA ALA A 232 11.73 8.33 -18.28
C ALA A 232 10.88 7.80 -17.11
N VAL A 233 10.66 6.48 -17.08
CA VAL A 233 9.97 5.75 -16.02
C VAL A 233 10.68 4.41 -15.75
N SER A 234 10.45 3.82 -14.59
CA SER A 234 11.01 2.50 -14.25
C SER A 234 9.93 1.57 -13.75
N ARG A 235 9.95 0.33 -14.23
CA ARG A 235 9.07 -0.73 -13.75
C ARG A 235 9.76 -1.49 -12.64
N LEU A 236 9.13 -1.53 -11.47
CA LEU A 236 9.67 -2.17 -10.27
C LEU A 236 8.86 -3.41 -9.91
N SER A 237 9.56 -4.46 -9.51
CA SER A 237 9.01 -5.51 -8.66
C SER A 237 9.23 -5.13 -7.19
N LEU A 238 8.15 -4.93 -6.44
CA LEU A 238 8.20 -4.52 -5.04
C LEU A 238 7.77 -5.68 -4.14
N THR A 239 8.66 -6.14 -3.27
CA THR A 239 8.30 -7.12 -2.22
C THR A 239 7.97 -6.40 -0.92
N SER A 240 6.70 -6.45 -0.53
CA SER A 240 6.18 -5.80 0.67
C SER A 240 6.33 -6.73 1.88
N ILE A 241 7.36 -6.51 2.70
CA ILE A 241 7.66 -7.38 3.85
C ILE A 241 6.71 -7.07 5.03
N SER A 242 6.52 -5.79 5.32
CA SER A 242 5.43 -5.30 6.18
C SER A 242 4.15 -5.05 5.38
N GLY A 243 3.08 -4.60 6.04
CA GLY A 243 1.78 -4.32 5.40
C GLY A 243 1.15 -3.06 5.97
N ARG A 244 1.83 -1.91 5.87
CA ARG A 244 1.31 -0.62 6.37
C ARG A 244 0.40 0.03 5.33
N THR A 245 -0.50 0.89 5.80
CA THR A 245 -1.36 1.70 4.92
C THR A 245 -0.48 2.52 3.98
N HIS A 246 -0.77 2.47 2.68
CA HIS A 246 -0.04 3.20 1.62
C HIS A 246 1.47 2.99 1.61
N GLN A 247 1.98 1.87 2.15
CA GLN A 247 3.41 1.69 2.35
C GLN A 247 4.22 1.85 1.07
N LEU A 248 3.79 1.21 -0.02
CA LEU A 248 4.53 1.24 -1.29
C LEU A 248 4.52 2.65 -1.88
N ASN A 249 3.37 3.32 -1.88
CA ASN A 249 3.21 4.69 -2.34
C ASN A 249 4.16 5.66 -1.61
N VAL A 250 4.10 5.66 -0.27
CA VAL A 250 4.95 6.52 0.55
C VAL A 250 6.42 6.17 0.37
N HIS A 251 6.78 4.88 0.32
CA HIS A 251 8.17 4.47 0.12
C HIS A 251 8.71 4.89 -1.25
N CYS A 252 7.93 4.73 -2.32
CA CYS A 252 8.31 5.15 -3.66
C CYS A 252 8.48 6.68 -3.75
N ALA A 253 7.54 7.44 -3.18
CA ALA A 253 7.66 8.90 -3.10
C ALA A 253 8.86 9.36 -2.24
N ALA A 254 9.09 8.72 -1.09
CA ALA A 254 10.23 8.96 -0.20
C ALA A 254 11.58 8.56 -0.83
N PHE A 255 11.56 7.56 -1.70
CA PHE A 255 12.69 7.14 -2.51
C PHE A 255 12.96 8.11 -3.69
N GLY A 256 12.02 9.03 -3.96
CA GLY A 256 12.16 10.03 -5.03
C GLY A 256 11.64 9.60 -6.40
N HIS A 257 10.96 8.47 -6.45
CA HIS A 257 10.32 7.94 -7.65
C HIS A 257 8.87 7.59 -7.32
N PRO A 258 7.96 8.58 -7.19
CA PRO A 258 6.56 8.30 -6.90
C PRO A 258 5.93 7.42 -7.99
N ILE A 259 4.90 6.67 -7.59
CA ILE A 259 4.18 5.79 -8.52
C ILE A 259 3.43 6.65 -9.53
N VAL A 260 3.53 6.28 -10.80
CA VAL A 260 2.84 6.96 -11.91
C VAL A 260 1.32 6.93 -11.65
N GLY A 261 0.68 8.10 -11.72
CA GLY A 261 -0.76 8.25 -11.44
C GLY A 261 -1.15 8.25 -9.95
N ASP A 262 -0.20 8.32 -9.02
CA ASP A 262 -0.49 8.47 -7.59
C ASP A 262 -1.01 9.88 -7.26
N LYS A 263 -2.34 10.01 -7.13
CA LYS A 263 -3.02 11.28 -6.79
C LYS A 263 -2.90 11.70 -5.32
N VAL A 264 -2.23 10.91 -4.47
CA VAL A 264 -2.05 11.21 -3.04
C VAL A 264 -0.61 11.65 -2.77
N TYR A 265 0.36 10.83 -3.18
CA TYR A 265 1.79 11.05 -2.84
C TYR A 265 2.65 11.45 -4.04
N GLY A 266 2.11 11.38 -5.25
CA GLY A 266 2.76 11.94 -6.43
C GLY A 266 2.71 13.47 -6.42
N ILE A 267 3.34 14.07 -7.42
CA ILE A 267 3.35 15.53 -7.59
C ILE A 267 1.91 16.07 -7.65
N ASP A 268 1.67 17.23 -7.03
CA ASP A 268 0.36 17.88 -6.89
C ASP A 268 -0.74 17.03 -6.20
N GLY A 269 -0.37 15.88 -5.62
CA GLY A 269 -1.25 15.04 -4.83
C GLY A 269 -1.65 15.65 -3.49
N GLU A 270 -2.70 15.10 -2.88
CA GLU A 270 -3.29 15.63 -1.63
C GLU A 270 -2.32 15.66 -0.42
N ALA A 271 -1.29 14.81 -0.45
CA ALA A 271 -0.21 14.72 0.53
C ALA A 271 1.16 14.77 -0.17
N ALA A 272 1.28 15.59 -1.21
CA ALA A 272 2.51 15.80 -1.96
C ALA A 272 3.57 16.49 -1.09
N ALA A 273 4.47 15.69 -0.53
CA ALA A 273 5.70 16.12 0.11
C ALA A 273 6.75 15.00 0.02
N ASN A 274 6.83 14.27 -1.10
CA ASN A 274 7.75 13.13 -1.28
C ASN A 274 7.66 12.08 -0.14
N GLY A 275 6.45 11.70 0.25
CA GLY A 275 6.27 10.81 1.41
C GLY A 275 6.56 11.47 2.77
N GLY A 276 6.49 12.79 2.84
CA GLY A 276 6.74 13.61 4.02
C GLY A 276 8.20 13.97 4.25
N LEU A 277 8.99 14.09 3.18
CA LEU A 277 10.41 14.42 3.21
C LEU A 277 10.66 15.64 2.30
N ASP A 278 11.22 16.70 2.85
CA ASP A 278 11.64 17.87 2.09
C ASP A 278 12.98 17.62 1.39
N ASP A 279 13.32 18.45 0.40
CA ASP A 279 14.59 18.29 -0.34
C ASP A 279 15.82 18.37 0.59
N ALA A 280 15.73 19.09 1.71
CA ALA A 280 16.81 19.25 2.69
C ALA A 280 17.05 17.99 3.55
N SER A 281 16.04 17.16 3.79
CA SER A 281 16.18 15.89 4.51
C SER A 281 16.66 14.74 3.60
N MET A 282 16.84 15.00 2.30
CA MET A 282 17.20 14.01 1.28
C MET A 282 18.68 14.11 0.88
N ASP A 283 19.24 13.00 0.41
CA ASP A 283 20.64 12.94 -0.06
C ASP A 283 20.84 13.78 -1.34
N GLU A 284 21.84 14.66 -1.35
CA GLU A 284 22.19 15.49 -2.52
C GLU A 284 22.61 14.64 -3.74
N ASN A 285 23.02 13.39 -3.53
CA ASN A 285 23.31 12.41 -4.59
C ASN A 285 22.10 11.52 -4.94
N SER A 286 20.90 11.88 -4.50
CA SER A 286 19.71 11.08 -4.79
C SER A 286 19.37 11.13 -6.28
N ASN A 287 19.43 9.98 -6.94
CA ASN A 287 18.82 9.78 -8.25
C ASN A 287 17.30 9.85 -8.06
N ARG A 288 16.72 11.04 -8.18
CA ARG A 288 15.28 11.25 -8.06
C ARG A 288 14.71 11.70 -9.39
N ALA A 289 13.43 11.37 -9.61
CA ALA A 289 12.67 12.04 -10.66
C ALA A 289 12.56 13.54 -10.33
N THR A 290 13.00 14.39 -11.25
CA THR A 290 12.89 15.85 -11.07
C THR A 290 11.42 16.26 -10.98
N GLU A 291 11.13 17.36 -10.28
CA GLU A 291 9.76 17.88 -10.18
C GLU A 291 9.14 18.12 -11.56
N GLN A 292 9.92 18.68 -12.50
CA GLN A 292 9.47 18.89 -13.87
C GLN A 292 9.08 17.58 -14.56
N LEU A 293 9.93 16.55 -14.47
CA LEU A 293 9.64 15.23 -15.05
C LEU A 293 8.37 14.62 -14.45
N GLN A 294 8.19 14.76 -13.14
CA GLN A 294 6.98 14.26 -12.48
C GLN A 294 5.73 14.99 -12.98
N LYS A 295 5.78 16.32 -13.19
CA LYS A 295 4.68 17.11 -13.74
C LYS A 295 4.36 16.72 -15.18
N ASP A 296 5.39 16.52 -16.01
CA ASP A 296 5.22 16.09 -17.40
C ASP A 296 4.54 14.72 -17.46
N ILE A 297 5.01 13.76 -16.66
CA ILE A 297 4.37 12.43 -16.53
C ILE A 297 2.92 12.55 -16.03
N ALA A 298 2.65 13.38 -15.02
CA ALA A 298 1.30 13.56 -14.50
C ALA A 298 0.34 14.13 -15.57
N ALA A 299 0.81 15.08 -16.38
CA ALA A 299 0.05 15.62 -17.51
C ALA A 299 -0.25 14.56 -18.58
N ASP A 300 0.71 13.70 -18.91
CA ASP A 300 0.56 12.62 -19.90
C ASP A 300 -0.37 11.49 -19.42
N VAL A 301 -0.34 11.21 -18.12
CA VAL A 301 -1.16 10.16 -17.48
C VAL A 301 -2.61 10.63 -17.37
N GLY A 302 -2.82 11.91 -17.01
CA GLY A 302 -4.14 12.48 -16.78
C GLY A 302 -4.91 11.71 -15.70
N ASP A 303 -6.13 11.27 -16.03
CA ASP A 303 -7.02 10.58 -15.08
C ASP A 303 -6.86 9.07 -15.02
N LYS A 304 -5.85 8.50 -15.70
CA LYS A 304 -5.61 7.05 -15.67
C LYS A 304 -5.35 6.56 -14.24
N PRO A 305 -5.72 5.30 -13.91
CA PRO A 305 -5.47 4.73 -12.60
C PRO A 305 -3.97 4.68 -12.27
N MET A 306 -3.68 4.69 -10.97
CA MET A 306 -2.33 4.54 -10.47
C MET A 306 -1.69 3.21 -10.93
N CYS A 307 -0.46 3.29 -11.40
CA CYS A 307 0.30 2.17 -11.92
C CYS A 307 0.92 1.32 -10.79
N VAL A 308 0.08 0.70 -9.96
CA VAL A 308 0.49 -0.31 -8.97
C VAL A 308 -0.48 -1.49 -8.95
N HIS A 309 0.09 -2.69 -8.98
CA HIS A 309 -0.65 -3.94 -9.10
C HIS A 309 -0.10 -4.98 -8.11
N ALA A 310 -0.96 -5.61 -7.33
CA ALA A 310 -0.62 -6.76 -6.49
C ALA A 310 -0.45 -8.02 -7.36
N LYS A 311 0.74 -8.13 -7.96
CA LYS A 311 1.11 -9.11 -8.98
C LYS A 311 1.14 -10.54 -8.48
N SER A 312 1.71 -10.81 -7.31
CA SER A 312 1.87 -12.17 -6.82
C SER A 312 1.62 -12.29 -5.32
N LEU A 313 1.02 -13.41 -4.96
CA LEU A 313 0.73 -13.78 -3.59
C LEU A 313 1.09 -15.25 -3.36
N SER A 314 1.94 -15.49 -2.36
CA SER A 314 2.36 -16.84 -1.97
C SER A 314 2.24 -17.05 -0.47
N PHE A 315 1.63 -18.16 -0.08
CA PHE A 315 1.39 -18.55 1.32
C PHE A 315 1.00 -20.01 1.45
N ASP A 316 1.17 -20.59 2.63
CA ASP A 316 0.63 -21.92 2.95
C ASP A 316 -0.88 -21.82 3.17
N HIS A 317 -1.64 -22.65 2.47
CA HIS A 317 -3.09 -22.70 2.58
C HIS A 317 -3.51 -22.89 4.05
N PRO A 318 -4.43 -22.07 4.59
CA PRO A 318 -4.67 -21.98 6.03
C PRO A 318 -5.19 -23.28 6.66
N ILE A 319 -5.77 -24.19 5.85
CA ILE A 319 -6.32 -25.47 6.29
C ILE A 319 -5.42 -26.63 5.88
N THR A 320 -5.24 -26.84 4.58
CA THR A 320 -4.49 -27.99 4.01
C THR A 320 -2.97 -27.88 4.19
N ARG A 321 -2.45 -26.69 4.47
CA ARG A 321 -1.00 -26.40 4.61
C ARG A 321 -0.17 -26.57 3.35
N GLU A 322 -0.80 -26.80 2.21
CA GLU A 322 -0.11 -26.80 0.92
C GLU A 322 0.35 -25.39 0.55
N THR A 323 1.56 -25.23 0.04
CA THR A 323 2.05 -23.93 -0.42
C THR A 323 1.38 -23.56 -1.74
N LEU A 324 0.67 -22.43 -1.75
CA LEU A 324 -0.01 -21.88 -2.91
C LEU A 324 0.70 -20.62 -3.39
N THR A 325 0.79 -20.45 -4.71
CA THR A 325 1.30 -19.22 -5.34
C THR A 325 0.41 -18.84 -6.51
N PHE A 326 0.03 -17.57 -6.53
CA PHE A 326 -0.85 -16.99 -7.54
C PHE A 326 -0.18 -15.78 -8.16
N GLU A 327 -0.46 -15.57 -9.45
CA GLU A 327 0.02 -14.41 -10.20
C GLU A 327 -1.12 -13.78 -11.00
N SER A 328 -1.07 -12.46 -11.16
CA SER A 328 -1.86 -11.71 -12.12
C SER A 328 -1.03 -10.65 -12.82
N GLY A 329 -1.36 -10.36 -14.08
CA GLY A 329 -0.67 -9.38 -14.90
C GLY A 329 -1.13 -7.95 -14.58
N ALA A 330 -0.17 -7.02 -14.51
CA ALA A 330 -0.47 -5.60 -14.35
C ALA A 330 -1.21 -5.06 -15.58
N PRO A 331 -2.19 -4.15 -15.40
CA PRO A 331 -2.97 -3.59 -16.51
C PRO A 331 -2.27 -2.40 -17.23
N PHE A 332 -1.02 -2.10 -16.87
CA PHE A 332 -0.22 -0.96 -17.35
C PHE A 332 1.20 -1.39 -17.70
#